data_AF-A0A0B2V6J4-F1
#
_entry.id   AF-A0A0B2V6J4-F1
#
_cell.length_a   1.000
_cell.length_b   1.000
_cell.length_c   1.000
_cell.angle_alpha   90.00
_cell.angle_beta   90.00
_cell.angle_gamma   90.00
#
_symmetry.space_group_name_H-M   'P 1'
#
loop_
_entity.id
_entity.type
_entity.pdbx_description
1 polymer ?
#
loop_
_entity_poly.entity_id
_entity_poly.type
_entity_poly.pdbx_seq_one_letter_code
_entity_poly.pdbx_strand_id
1 'polypeptide(L)'
;QVAAAVPTSAVTSSAIRPFDEPVAISPCCKLTVFSTRDPSHIMQVTAFSDSGAQGSYLTEKVRDQLHLPSVEHNQFTFKGIAGFKGATHLSDRVQLGVLLSTGAVHAIDTHTLTKVTENLLHADITEKQHDLLLTNDSSVLPIPPVDCEPVLTVRSNFYYIANSIPIKQLQSGFYL
;
A
#
# COMPACT_ATOMS: atom_id res chain seq x y z
N GLN A 1 11.62 36.58 11.64
CA GLN A 1 11.41 35.22 11.08
C GLN A 1 10.75 34.39 12.16
N VAL A 2 9.49 33.98 11.96
CA VAL A 2 8.73 33.20 12.94
C VAL A 2 8.67 31.77 12.40
N ALA A 3 9.32 30.84 13.09
CA ALA A 3 9.27 29.42 12.76
C ALA A 3 7.91 28.87 13.19
N ALA A 4 7.13 28.37 12.22
CA ALA A 4 5.87 27.69 12.49
C ALA A 4 6.16 26.32 13.11
N ALA A 5 5.58 26.06 14.28
CA ALA A 5 5.63 24.76 14.94
C ALA A 5 4.75 23.75 14.19
N VAL A 6 5.33 22.61 13.82
CA VAL A 6 4.62 21.45 13.27
C VAL A 6 3.79 20.82 14.40
N PRO A 7 2.51 20.45 14.19
CA PRO A 7 1.70 19.86 15.24
C PRO A 7 2.17 18.44 15.52
N THR A 8 2.68 18.21 16.73
CA THR A 8 2.86 16.88 17.30
C THR A 8 1.47 16.33 17.64
N SER A 9 0.97 15.42 16.82
CA SER A 9 -0.23 14.64 17.14
C SER A 9 0.02 13.83 18.40
N ALA A 10 -0.55 14.28 19.52
CA ALA A 10 -0.52 13.57 20.78
C ALA A 10 -1.40 12.32 20.66
N VAL A 11 -0.76 11.15 20.57
CA VAL A 11 -1.45 9.87 20.61
C VAL A 11 -1.94 9.64 22.04
N THR A 12 -3.25 9.73 22.24
CA THR A 12 -3.90 9.38 23.51
C THR A 12 -3.70 7.88 23.77
N SER A 13 -3.25 7.54 24.99
CA SER A 13 -2.94 6.18 25.44
C SER A 13 -4.09 5.17 25.39
N SER A 14 -5.29 5.59 24.96
CA SER A 14 -6.51 4.80 24.88
C SER A 14 -6.65 3.95 23.62
N ALA A 15 -5.71 4.00 22.67
CA ALA A 15 -5.77 3.22 21.43
C ALA A 15 -5.00 1.88 21.46
N ILE A 16 -4.23 1.60 22.51
CA ILE A 16 -3.45 0.36 22.62
C ILE A 16 -4.35 -0.72 23.22
N ARG A 17 -5.10 -1.45 22.38
CA ARG A 17 -5.66 -2.74 22.80
C ARG A 17 -4.51 -3.76 22.82
N PRO A 18 -4.28 -4.47 23.93
CA PRO A 18 -3.38 -5.61 23.92
C PRO A 18 -4.06 -6.72 23.11
N PHE A 19 -3.70 -6.84 21.84
CA PHE A 19 -4.05 -8.02 21.07
C PHE A 19 -2.99 -9.08 21.39
N ASP A 20 -3.35 -10.10 22.17
CA ASP A 20 -2.57 -11.33 22.39
C ASP A 20 -2.59 -12.27 21.15
N GLU A 21 -3.11 -11.79 20.02
CA GLU A 21 -3.21 -12.54 18.76
C GLU A 21 -2.11 -12.09 17.79
N PRO A 22 -1.50 -13.01 17.01
CA PRO A 22 -0.50 -12.65 16.02
C PRO A 22 -1.10 -11.77 14.92
N VAL A 23 -0.74 -10.48 14.92
CA VAL A 23 -1.12 -9.54 13.87
C VAL A 23 -0.17 -9.69 12.69
N ALA A 24 -0.68 -10.07 11.53
CA ALA A 24 0.08 -10.04 10.29
C ALA A 24 0.27 -8.57 9.87
N ILE A 25 1.51 -8.13 9.73
CA ILE A 25 1.82 -6.81 9.18
C ILE A 25 1.78 -6.92 7.67
N SER A 26 0.94 -6.11 7.04
CA SER A 26 0.81 -6.10 5.58
C SER A 26 1.90 -5.25 4.93
N PRO A 27 2.51 -5.68 3.82
CA PRO A 27 3.50 -4.90 3.08
C PRO A 27 2.80 -3.75 2.33
N CYS A 28 2.50 -2.68 3.06
CA CYS A 28 2.03 -1.43 2.51
C CYS A 28 3.20 -0.45 2.33
N CYS A 29 3.19 0.30 1.24
CA CYS A 29 4.15 1.37 0.99
C CYS A 29 3.46 2.62 0.46
N LYS A 30 4.09 3.78 0.61
CA LYS A 30 3.64 5.03 -0.01
C LYS A 30 4.26 5.15 -1.39
N LEU A 31 3.43 5.29 -2.41
CA LEU A 31 3.86 5.51 -3.79
C LEU A 31 3.43 6.89 -4.26
N THR A 32 4.30 7.56 -4.99
CA THR A 32 3.98 8.78 -5.71
C THR A 32 3.51 8.40 -7.10
N VAL A 33 2.27 8.74 -7.44
CA VAL A 33 1.61 8.31 -8.68
C VAL A 33 1.02 9.48 -9.45
N PHE A 34 0.88 9.32 -10.76
CA PHE A 34 0.43 10.38 -11.67
C PHE A 34 -0.18 9.81 -12.95
N SER A 35 -0.82 10.68 -13.73
CA SER A 35 -1.35 10.32 -15.07
C SER A 35 -0.25 10.34 -16.12
N THR A 36 -0.04 9.26 -16.87
CA THR A 36 0.98 9.22 -17.93
C THR A 36 0.70 10.19 -19.07
N ARG A 37 -0.54 10.66 -19.23
CA ARG A 37 -0.92 11.69 -20.23
C ARG A 37 -0.76 13.12 -19.71
N ASP A 38 -0.88 13.30 -18.40
CA ASP A 38 -0.69 14.59 -17.75
C ASP A 38 0.08 14.42 -16.43
N PRO A 39 1.42 14.43 -16.48
CA PRO A 39 2.26 14.25 -15.30
C PRO A 39 2.22 15.41 -14.31
N SER A 40 1.49 16.51 -14.60
CA SER A 40 1.38 17.64 -13.69
C SER A 40 0.54 17.31 -12.43
N HIS A 41 -0.36 16.33 -12.55
CA HIS A 41 -1.20 15.85 -11.45
C HIS A 41 -0.54 14.66 -10.76
N ILE A 42 0.13 14.95 -9.64
CA ILE A 42 0.84 13.96 -8.83
C ILE A 42 0.11 13.80 -7.48
N MET A 43 0.02 12.57 -6.99
CA MET A 43 -0.53 12.28 -5.67
C MET A 43 0.25 11.16 -4.97
N GLN A 44 0.20 11.14 -3.64
CA GLN A 44 0.68 10.01 -2.86
C GLN A 44 -0.46 9.06 -2.53
N VAL A 45 -0.22 7.76 -2.72
CA VAL A 45 -1.17 6.69 -2.42
C VAL A 45 -0.54 5.64 -1.52
N THR A 46 -1.35 4.99 -0.70
CA THR A 46 -0.96 3.74 -0.03
C THR A 46 -1.17 2.58 -1.00
N ALA A 47 -0.09 1.88 -1.30
CA ALA A 47 -0.09 0.69 -2.13
C ALA A 47 0.14 -0.56 -1.27
N PHE A 48 -0.60 -1.62 -1.54
CA PHE A 48 -0.43 -2.94 -0.95
C PHE A 48 0.27 -3.86 -1.96
N SER A 49 1.36 -4.50 -1.53
CA SER A 49 2.10 -5.45 -2.35
C SER A 49 1.51 -6.84 -2.18
N ASP A 50 0.84 -7.36 -3.21
CA ASP A 50 0.24 -8.69 -3.20
C ASP A 50 0.89 -9.56 -4.27
N SER A 51 1.69 -10.54 -3.84
CA SER A 51 2.32 -11.48 -4.75
C SER A 51 1.35 -12.50 -5.37
N GLY A 52 0.22 -12.76 -4.70
CA GLY A 52 -0.83 -13.67 -5.15
C GLY A 52 -1.81 -13.01 -6.12
N ALA A 53 -1.82 -11.67 -6.23
CA ALA A 53 -2.70 -10.96 -7.14
C ALA A 53 -2.38 -11.26 -8.62
N GLN A 54 -3.43 -11.48 -9.40
CA GLN A 54 -3.33 -11.75 -10.84
C GLN A 54 -2.93 -10.49 -11.64
N GLY A 55 -3.22 -9.31 -11.11
CA GLY A 55 -2.94 -8.01 -11.72
C GLY A 55 -2.76 -6.93 -10.67
N SER A 56 -2.46 -5.71 -11.13
CA SER A 56 -2.48 -4.52 -10.28
C SER A 56 -3.87 -3.89 -10.34
N TYR A 57 -4.37 -3.43 -9.19
CA TYR A 57 -5.72 -2.89 -9.05
C TYR A 57 -5.70 -1.54 -8.35
N LEU A 58 -6.55 -0.64 -8.78
CA LEU A 58 -6.57 0.76 -8.40
C LEU A 58 -8.00 1.14 -8.04
N THR A 59 -8.22 1.99 -7.03
CA THR A 59 -9.59 2.46 -6.77
C THR A 59 -10.09 3.42 -7.86
N GLU A 60 -11.38 3.35 -8.18
CA GLU A 60 -12.06 4.29 -9.10
C GLU A 60 -11.89 5.74 -8.66
N LYS A 61 -11.89 5.99 -7.34
CA LYS A 61 -11.61 7.30 -6.76
C LYS A 61 -10.28 7.88 -7.21
N VAL A 62 -9.22 7.08 -7.18
CA VAL A 62 -7.88 7.52 -7.60
C VAL A 62 -7.80 7.67 -9.13
N ARG A 63 -8.48 6.80 -9.90
CA ARG A 63 -8.65 6.99 -11.36
C ARG A 63 -9.21 8.38 -11.64
N ASP A 64 -10.30 8.74 -10.97
CA ASP A 64 -11.02 9.99 -11.21
C ASP A 64 -10.21 11.21 -10.78
N GLN A 65 -9.53 11.14 -9.62
CA GLN A 65 -8.67 12.22 -9.14
C GLN A 65 -7.48 12.52 -10.07
N LEU A 66 -6.92 11.49 -10.69
CA LEU A 66 -5.83 11.62 -11.66
C LEU A 66 -6.33 11.79 -13.09
N HIS A 67 -7.65 11.80 -13.32
CA HIS A 67 -8.27 11.84 -14.65
C HIS A 67 -7.68 10.79 -15.60
N LEU A 68 -7.46 9.57 -15.10
CA LEU A 68 -6.85 8.50 -15.89
C LEU A 68 -7.85 8.04 -16.96
N PRO A 69 -7.46 8.06 -18.24
CA PRO A 69 -8.34 7.63 -19.32
C PRO A 69 -8.45 6.11 -19.32
N SER A 70 -9.68 5.62 -19.48
CA SER A 70 -9.96 4.21 -19.73
C SER A 70 -9.39 3.82 -21.10
N VAL A 71 -8.51 2.82 -21.09
CA VAL A 71 -7.96 2.21 -22.31
C VAL A 71 -8.92 1.16 -22.84
N GLU A 72 -9.56 0.42 -21.94
CA GLU A 72 -10.47 -0.67 -22.24
C GLU A 72 -11.48 -0.83 -21.09
N HIS A 73 -12.73 -1.13 -21.42
CA HIS A 73 -13.76 -1.48 -20.44
C HIS A 73 -13.91 -2.99 -20.39
N ASN A 74 -13.65 -3.56 -19.21
CA ASN A 74 -13.63 -4.99 -18.97
C ASN A 74 -14.60 -5.37 -17.87
N GLN A 75 -14.98 -6.64 -17.88
CA GLN A 75 -15.68 -7.27 -16.76
C GLN A 75 -14.82 -8.46 -16.32
N PHE A 76 -14.45 -8.52 -15.04
CA PHE A 76 -13.72 -9.66 -14.51
C PHE A 76 -14.30 -10.14 -13.19
N THR A 77 -14.13 -11.44 -12.96
CA THR A 77 -14.55 -12.11 -11.74
C THR A 77 -13.35 -12.28 -10.83
N PHE A 78 -13.36 -11.58 -9.70
CA PHE A 78 -12.34 -11.67 -8.67
C PHE A 78 -12.68 -12.80 -7.69
N LYS A 79 -11.71 -13.66 -7.38
CA LYS A 79 -11.85 -14.70 -6.34
C LYS A 79 -10.94 -14.35 -5.18
N GLY A 80 -11.51 -13.77 -4.13
CA GLY A 80 -10.79 -13.50 -2.88
C GLY A 80 -10.70 -14.75 -1.98
N ILE A 81 -9.89 -14.64 -0.92
CA ILE A 81 -9.59 -15.72 0.04
C ILE A 81 -10.87 -16.31 0.67
N ALA A 82 -11.92 -15.50 0.86
CA ALA A 82 -13.18 -15.92 1.48
C ALA A 82 -14.28 -16.36 0.47
N GLY A 83 -14.06 -16.24 -0.84
CA GLY A 83 -15.13 -16.33 -1.84
C GLY A 83 -14.99 -17.49 -2.82
N PHE A 84 -15.69 -18.62 -2.57
CA PHE A 84 -15.66 -19.78 -3.48
C PHE A 84 -16.28 -19.50 -4.87
N LYS A 85 -17.22 -18.54 -4.96
CA LYS A 85 -17.90 -18.16 -6.22
C LYS A 85 -17.31 -16.93 -6.94
N GLY A 86 -16.42 -16.19 -6.29
CA GLY A 86 -15.94 -14.90 -6.79
C GLY A 86 -17.03 -13.83 -6.93
N ALA A 87 -16.62 -12.58 -7.10
CA ALA A 87 -17.49 -11.45 -7.37
C ALA A 87 -17.10 -10.83 -8.72
N THR A 88 -18.10 -10.51 -9.55
CA THR A 88 -17.87 -9.93 -10.87
C THR A 88 -17.96 -8.41 -10.78
N HIS A 89 -16.93 -7.73 -11.27
CA HIS A 89 -16.82 -6.27 -11.25
C HIS A 89 -16.68 -5.75 -12.68
N LEU A 90 -17.33 -4.61 -12.95
CA LEU A 90 -16.96 -3.76 -14.07
C LEU A 90 -15.64 -3.08 -13.71
N SER A 91 -14.77 -2.94 -14.69
CA SER A 91 -13.45 -2.40 -14.47
C SER A 91 -12.88 -1.78 -15.74
N ASP A 92 -12.22 -0.66 -15.56
CA ASP A 92 -11.47 -0.03 -16.62
C ASP A 92 -10.01 -0.44 -16.51
N ARG A 93 -9.42 -0.81 -17.64
CA ARG A 93 -7.97 -0.86 -17.75
C ARG A 93 -7.45 0.55 -17.94
N VAL A 94 -6.54 0.98 -17.09
CA VAL A 94 -5.90 2.30 -17.13
C VAL A 94 -4.40 2.16 -16.96
N GLN A 95 -3.66 3.19 -17.39
CA GLN A 95 -2.22 3.26 -17.20
C GLN A 95 -1.88 4.32 -16.15
N LEU A 96 -1.13 3.91 -15.12
CA LEU A 96 -0.71 4.75 -14.01
C LEU A 96 0.80 4.97 -14.06
N GLY A 97 1.24 6.21 -13.95
CA GLY A 97 2.64 6.54 -13.74
C GLY A 97 3.00 6.43 -12.27
N VAL A 98 4.17 5.87 -11.96
CA VAL A 98 4.75 5.76 -10.62
C VAL A 98 6.12 6.43 -10.64
N LEU A 99 6.32 7.40 -9.74
CA LEU A 99 7.59 8.09 -9.53
C LEU A 99 8.30 7.48 -8.32
N LEU A 100 9.47 6.89 -8.58
CA LEU A 100 10.34 6.33 -7.55
C LEU A 100 11.14 7.41 -6.82
N SER A 101 11.59 7.11 -5.61
CA SER A 101 12.49 7.98 -4.84
C SER A 101 13.82 8.24 -5.55
N THR A 102 14.24 7.33 -6.45
CA THR A 102 15.41 7.49 -7.32
C THR A 102 15.19 8.52 -8.44
N GLY A 103 13.97 9.03 -8.62
CA GLY A 103 13.55 9.85 -9.74
C GLY A 103 13.16 9.05 -10.98
N ALA A 104 13.33 7.72 -10.97
CA ALA A 104 12.91 6.87 -12.07
C ALA A 104 11.37 6.82 -12.17
N VAL A 105 10.89 6.72 -13.41
CA VAL A 105 9.47 6.70 -13.74
C VAL A 105 9.10 5.35 -14.33
N HIS A 106 8.04 4.75 -13.81
CA HIS A 106 7.47 3.51 -14.33
C HIS A 106 6.00 3.71 -14.68
N ALA A 107 5.59 3.21 -15.84
CA ALA A 107 4.18 3.08 -16.18
C ALA A 107 3.71 1.67 -15.82
N ILE A 108 2.60 1.57 -15.11
CA ILE A 108 1.98 0.31 -14.75
C ILE A 108 0.57 0.24 -15.33
N ASP A 109 0.24 -0.89 -15.92
CA ASP A 109 -1.14 -1.19 -16.31
C ASP A 109 -1.91 -1.67 -15.08
N THR A 110 -3.06 -1.07 -14.83
CA THR A 110 -3.90 -1.37 -13.67
C THR A 110 -5.37 -1.49 -14.08
N HIS A 111 -6.12 -2.22 -13.27
CA HIS A 111 -7.56 -2.33 -13.40
C HIS A 111 -8.26 -1.56 -12.29
N THR A 112 -9.36 -0.87 -12.61
CA THR A 112 -10.12 -0.16 -11.57
C THR A 112 -11.04 -1.08 -10.80
N LEU A 113 -11.21 -0.78 -9.51
CA LEU A 113 -12.16 -1.39 -8.61
C LEU A 113 -12.77 -0.31 -7.71
N THR A 114 -13.99 -0.52 -7.20
CA THR A 114 -14.55 0.39 -6.19
C THR A 114 -13.71 0.38 -4.91
N LYS A 115 -13.23 -0.82 -4.51
CA LYS A 115 -12.36 -1.04 -3.37
C LYS A 115 -11.36 -2.14 -3.69
N VAL A 116 -10.10 -1.95 -3.30
CA VAL A 116 -9.02 -2.89 -3.60
C VAL A 116 -8.90 -3.98 -2.55
N THR A 117 -8.96 -3.60 -1.27
CA THR A 117 -8.97 -4.52 -0.12
C THR A 117 -9.67 -3.84 1.04
N GLU A 118 -10.07 -4.63 2.04
CA GLU A 118 -10.41 -4.09 3.36
C GLU A 118 -9.21 -3.40 4.01
N ASN A 119 -9.52 -2.60 5.02
CA ASN A 119 -8.56 -1.96 5.90
C ASN A 119 -7.51 -2.95 6.41
N LEU A 120 -6.24 -2.59 6.26
CA LEU A 120 -5.10 -3.40 6.68
C LEU A 120 -4.38 -2.71 7.84
N LEU A 121 -3.99 -3.52 8.82
CA LEU A 121 -3.03 -3.10 9.82
C LEU A 121 -1.63 -3.16 9.21
N HIS A 122 -0.92 -2.04 9.29
CA HIS A 122 0.48 -1.93 8.87
C HIS A 122 1.27 -1.15 9.91
N ALA A 123 2.59 -1.31 9.92
CA ALA A 123 3.47 -0.51 10.77
C ALA A 123 4.20 0.50 9.88
N ASP A 124 4.09 1.80 10.22
CA ASP A 124 4.89 2.84 9.59
C ASP A 124 6.29 2.84 10.21
N ILE A 125 7.25 2.24 9.49
CA ILE A 125 8.64 2.11 9.94
C ILE A 125 9.48 3.21 9.30
N THR A 126 9.97 4.14 10.12
CA THR A 126 10.95 5.15 9.66
C THR A 126 12.35 4.56 9.57
N GLU A 127 13.25 5.20 8.82
CA GLU A 127 14.67 4.80 8.71
C GLU A 127 15.36 4.71 10.08
N LYS A 128 15.08 5.64 10.99
CA LYS A 128 15.61 5.59 12.37
C LYS A 128 15.09 4.38 13.17
N GLN A 129 13.85 3.97 12.92
CA GLN A 129 13.26 2.80 13.57
C GLN A 129 13.73 1.50 12.92
N HIS A 130 14.05 1.51 11.63
CA HIS A 130 14.64 0.37 10.92
C HIS A 130 15.92 -0.11 11.61
N ASP A 131 16.86 0.79 11.91
CA ASP A 131 18.12 0.43 12.60
C ASP A 131 17.89 -0.11 14.02
N LEU A 132 16.89 0.46 14.73
CA LEU A 132 16.47 -0.03 16.04
C LEU A 132 15.84 -1.42 15.98
N LEU A 133 15.10 -1.74 14.91
CA LEU A 133 14.49 -3.06 14.72
C LEU A 133 15.52 -4.13 14.33
N LEU A 134 16.54 -3.78 13.56
CA LEU A 134 17.64 -4.69 13.19
C LEU A 134 18.44 -5.15 14.41
N THR A 135 18.57 -4.29 15.42
CA THR A 135 19.35 -4.55 16.63
C THR A 135 18.52 -5.11 17.79
N ASN A 136 17.19 -5.20 17.62
CA ASN A 136 16.28 -5.65 18.66
C ASN A 136 15.94 -7.13 18.51
N ASP A 137 16.32 -7.94 19.51
CA ASP A 137 16.01 -9.37 19.55
C ASP A 137 14.59 -9.71 20.00
N SER A 138 13.81 -8.70 20.42
CA SER A 138 12.40 -8.87 20.81
C SER A 138 11.56 -9.56 19.72
N SER A 139 10.66 -10.45 20.15
CA SER A 139 9.61 -11.05 19.33
C SER A 139 8.41 -10.12 19.13
N VAL A 140 8.36 -9.01 19.88
CA VAL A 140 7.31 -7.99 19.83
C VAL A 140 7.87 -6.75 19.14
N LEU A 141 7.16 -6.28 18.12
CA LEU A 141 7.45 -5.02 17.44
C LEU A 141 7.07 -3.84 18.33
N PRO A 142 8.02 -2.95 18.67
CA PRO A 142 7.75 -1.77 19.49
C PRO A 142 7.04 -0.65 18.71
N ILE A 143 6.51 -0.94 17.52
CA ILE A 143 5.87 0.02 16.64
C ILE A 143 4.37 -0.28 16.62
N PRO A 144 3.52 0.68 17.00
CA PRO A 144 2.08 0.47 17.02
C PRO A 144 1.57 0.26 15.58
N PRO A 145 0.67 -0.71 15.35
CA PRO A 145 0.02 -0.85 14.06
C PRO A 145 -0.91 0.34 13.83
N VAL A 146 -0.96 0.79 12.58
CA VAL A 146 -1.85 1.83 12.09
C VAL A 146 -2.78 1.19 11.07
N ASP A 147 -4.05 1.52 11.18
CA ASP A 147 -5.04 1.13 10.19
C ASP A 147 -4.87 1.98 8.92
N CYS A 148 -4.77 1.34 7.76
CA CYS A 148 -4.79 2.00 6.48
C CYS A 148 -5.71 1.30 5.49
N GLU A 149 -6.28 2.10 4.57
CA GLU A 149 -7.00 1.60 3.41
C GLU A 149 -6.09 1.74 2.18
N PRO A 150 -5.50 0.64 1.67
CA PRO A 150 -4.76 0.67 0.42
C PRO A 150 -5.70 0.98 -0.74
N VAL A 151 -5.30 1.93 -1.57
CA VAL A 151 -6.07 2.35 -2.75
C VAL A 151 -5.48 1.80 -4.05
N LEU A 152 -4.36 1.08 -3.94
CA LEU A 152 -3.63 0.45 -5.02
C LEU A 152 -3.10 -0.90 -4.54
N THR A 153 -3.33 -1.97 -5.30
CA THR A 153 -2.60 -3.24 -5.17
C THR A 153 -1.61 -3.31 -6.31
N VAL A 154 -0.37 -3.61 -5.99
CA VAL A 154 0.72 -3.75 -6.93
C VAL A 154 1.10 -5.22 -7.04
N ARG A 155 1.04 -5.78 -8.25
CA ARG A 155 1.43 -7.16 -8.52
C ARG A 155 2.92 -7.39 -8.28
N SER A 156 3.29 -8.64 -8.00
CA SER A 156 4.66 -9.08 -7.72
C SER A 156 5.74 -8.67 -8.73
N ASN A 157 5.41 -8.49 -10.01
CA ASN A 157 6.38 -8.05 -11.01
C ASN A 157 6.84 -6.59 -10.81
N PHE A 158 6.28 -5.90 -9.83
CA PHE A 158 6.64 -4.54 -9.43
C PHE A 158 7.14 -4.46 -7.97
N TYR A 159 7.53 -5.58 -7.34
CA TYR A 159 8.14 -5.54 -5.98
C TYR A 159 9.39 -4.64 -5.92
N TYR A 160 10.16 -4.55 -7.00
CA TYR A 160 11.32 -3.66 -7.07
C TYR A 160 10.95 -2.17 -7.00
N ILE A 161 9.72 -1.80 -7.38
CA ILE A 161 9.20 -0.43 -7.27
C ILE A 161 8.91 -0.09 -5.81
N ALA A 162 8.46 -1.07 -5.03
CA ALA A 162 8.18 -0.91 -3.61
C ALA A 162 9.46 -0.91 -2.75
N ASN A 163 10.61 -1.36 -3.28
CA ASN A 163 11.88 -1.50 -2.58
C ASN A 163 11.73 -2.10 -1.17
N SER A 164 10.90 -3.13 -1.04
CA SER A 164 10.63 -3.80 0.23
C SER A 164 11.89 -4.56 0.68
N ILE A 165 12.64 -4.00 1.61
CA ILE A 165 13.78 -4.66 2.24
C ILE A 165 13.23 -5.39 3.48
N PRO A 166 13.30 -6.73 3.53
CA PRO A 166 12.91 -7.44 4.73
C PRO A 166 13.86 -7.04 5.87
N ILE A 167 13.28 -6.57 6.96
CA ILE A 167 13.96 -6.11 8.18
C ILE A 167 14.34 -7.32 9.04
N LYS A 168 13.39 -8.24 9.30
CA LYS A 168 13.62 -9.36 10.22
C LYS A 168 12.62 -10.49 10.00
N GLN A 169 13.08 -11.74 10.13
CA GLN A 169 12.20 -12.88 10.25
C GLN A 169 11.66 -13.00 11.68
N LEU A 170 10.34 -12.96 11.81
CA LEU A 170 9.63 -13.22 13.07
C LEU A 170 9.68 -14.71 13.41
N GLN A 171 9.48 -15.05 14.69
CA GLN A 171 9.41 -16.45 15.14
C GLN A 171 8.28 -17.24 14.47
N SER A 172 7.24 -16.55 13.98
CA SER A 172 6.16 -17.14 13.18
C SER A 172 6.60 -17.57 11.77
N GLY A 173 7.84 -17.24 11.36
CA GLY A 173 8.38 -17.51 10.03
C GLY A 173 8.11 -16.41 9.00
N PHE A 174 7.26 -15.43 9.33
CA PHE A 174 6.98 -14.27 8.48
C PHE A 174 8.09 -13.23 8.54
N TYR A 175 8.29 -12.49 7.45
CA TYR A 175 9.27 -11.39 7.38
C TYR A 175 8.56 -10.04 7.54
N LEU A 176 9.10 -9.18 8.39
CA LEU A 176 8.96 -7.72 8.21
C LEU A 176 9.86 -7.28 7.09
#